data_AF-A0A397TGV8-F1
#
_entry.id   AF-A0A397TGV8-F1
#
_cell.length_a   1.000
_cell.length_b   1.000
_cell.length_c   1.000
_cell.angle_alpha   90.00
_cell.angle_beta   90.00
_cell.angle_gamma   90.00
#
_symmetry.space_group_name_H-M   'P 1'
#
loop_
_entity.id
_entity.type
_entity.pdbx_description
1 polymer ?
#
loop_
_entity_poly.entity_id
_entity_poly.type
_entity_poly.pdbx_seq_one_letter_code
_entity_poly.pdbx_strand_id
1 'polypeptide(L)'
;MFPVEQTSSITHQKRSREDSNNSSASTEKSSSKKQKASNKERDSTTLKKLIKELKDDSINQELTFATQSPEDSYTYLYKEIVNAETQNDTASQNVLICYFQFGKKISERLDYYKNEKKYRDRMAQNKVDKEIKEQLPEEVNDTTRWKQTERARKIYDLFFEIGVDKIQRVKSFSALTISKLSWEKIDYIVDSFRD
;
A
#
# COMPACT_ATOMS: atom_id res chain seq x y z
N MET A 1 -35.71 -20.12 58.56
CA MET A 1 -35.56 -20.59 59.96
C MET A 1 -34.96 -21.99 59.88
N PHE A 2 -33.67 -22.14 60.23
CA PHE A 2 -32.99 -23.42 60.38
C PHE A 2 -33.06 -23.86 61.86
N PRO A 3 -32.83 -25.14 62.22
CA PRO A 3 -31.44 -25.59 62.47
C PRO A 3 -31.12 -27.08 62.17
N VAL A 4 -29.80 -27.37 62.07
CA VAL A 4 -29.06 -28.59 62.53
C VAL A 4 -29.51 -29.98 62.00
N GLU A 5 -28.72 -30.78 61.26
CA GLU A 5 -27.32 -31.29 61.36
C GLU A 5 -27.09 -32.53 62.25
N GLN A 6 -26.48 -33.56 61.63
CA GLN A 6 -25.48 -34.50 62.18
C GLN A 6 -24.54 -34.86 61.00
N THR A 7 -23.25 -34.45 60.98
CA THR A 7 -22.05 -35.09 61.58
C THR A 7 -21.78 -36.52 61.03
N SER A 8 -20.60 -36.91 60.52
CA SER A 8 -19.21 -36.49 60.86
C SER A 8 -18.15 -36.80 59.77
N SER A 9 -17.06 -35.99 59.72
CA SER A 9 -15.61 -36.37 59.75
C SER A 9 -14.97 -37.42 58.81
N ILE A 10 -13.66 -37.45 58.46
CA ILE A 10 -12.45 -36.58 58.62
C ILE A 10 -11.45 -37.04 57.50
N THR A 11 -10.83 -36.20 56.66
CA THR A 11 -9.46 -35.59 56.73
C THR A 11 -8.28 -36.58 57.01
N HIS A 12 -7.04 -36.51 56.50
CA HIS A 12 -6.08 -35.40 56.23
C HIS A 12 -4.82 -35.83 55.41
N GLN A 13 -4.11 -34.88 54.76
CA GLN A 13 -2.61 -34.78 54.62
C GLN A 13 -1.82 -35.82 53.74
N LYS A 14 -0.58 -35.61 53.21
CA LYS A 14 0.37 -34.44 53.12
C LYS A 14 1.65 -34.75 52.27
N ARG A 15 2.17 -33.75 51.53
CA ARG A 15 3.53 -33.46 50.97
C ARG A 15 4.60 -34.59 50.89
N SER A 16 5.37 -34.72 49.79
CA SER A 16 6.66 -34.00 49.48
C SER A 16 7.17 -34.43 48.06
N ARG A 17 7.80 -33.62 47.20
CA ARG A 17 9.19 -33.04 47.17
C ARG A 17 10.33 -34.07 47.21
N GLU A 18 11.51 -33.93 46.59
CA GLU A 18 12.18 -33.10 45.54
C GLU A 18 13.63 -33.71 45.43
N ASP A 19 14.43 -33.78 44.35
CA ASP A 19 14.35 -33.60 42.88
C ASP A 19 15.67 -34.18 42.23
N SER A 20 15.79 -34.42 40.89
CA SER A 20 17.09 -34.78 40.24
C SER A 20 17.22 -34.62 38.70
N ASN A 21 18.09 -33.69 38.32
CA ASN A 21 18.74 -33.39 37.03
C ASN A 21 19.19 -34.55 36.11
N ASN A 22 19.23 -34.31 34.78
CA ASN A 22 20.50 -34.04 34.05
C ASN A 22 20.28 -33.28 32.71
N SER A 23 21.38 -32.68 32.23
CA SER A 23 21.64 -31.93 30.99
C SER A 23 21.49 -32.76 29.67
N SER A 24 21.60 -32.22 28.44
CA SER A 24 22.42 -31.10 27.95
C SER A 24 22.04 -30.56 26.56
N ALA A 25 22.90 -29.65 26.03
CA ALA A 25 23.06 -29.21 24.64
C ALA A 25 22.12 -28.11 24.09
N SER A 26 22.73 -26.96 23.78
CA SER A 26 22.12 -25.77 23.18
C SER A 26 22.03 -25.84 21.66
N THR A 27 21.07 -25.13 21.06
CA THR A 27 21.29 -24.47 19.76
C THR A 27 20.58 -23.11 19.70
N GLU A 28 21.36 -22.02 19.67
CA GLU A 28 20.86 -20.77 19.11
C GLU A 28 20.76 -20.90 17.58
N LYS A 29 19.69 -20.40 16.95
CA LYS A 29 19.77 -19.10 16.26
C LYS A 29 18.47 -18.63 15.62
N SER A 30 18.31 -17.32 15.63
CA SER A 30 17.25 -16.60 14.92
C SER A 30 17.44 -16.65 13.39
N SER A 31 16.43 -17.13 12.67
CA SER A 31 16.44 -17.20 11.19
C SER A 31 15.50 -16.18 10.50
N SER A 32 15.17 -15.08 11.18
CA SER A 32 14.29 -14.02 10.64
C SER A 32 15.05 -12.82 10.06
N LYS A 33 16.34 -12.70 10.35
CA LYS A 33 17.12 -11.46 10.11
C LYS A 33 17.56 -11.28 8.65
N LYS A 34 17.73 -12.38 7.89
CA LYS A 34 18.33 -12.36 6.54
C LYS A 34 17.37 -11.90 5.43
N GLN A 35 16.08 -12.22 5.51
CA GLN A 35 15.06 -11.67 4.59
C GLN A 35 14.73 -10.20 4.87
N LYS A 36 14.72 -9.76 6.14
CA LYS A 36 14.37 -8.38 6.49
C LYS A 36 15.41 -7.37 6.00
N ALA A 37 16.69 -7.77 5.93
CA ALA A 37 17.76 -6.94 5.38
C ALA A 37 17.63 -6.74 3.86
N SER A 38 17.53 -7.82 3.08
CA SER A 38 17.46 -7.75 1.62
C SER A 38 16.19 -7.09 1.09
N ASN A 39 15.06 -7.22 1.79
CA ASN A 39 13.86 -6.43 1.47
C ASN A 39 14.06 -4.94 1.77
N LYS A 40 14.68 -4.55 2.90
CA LYS A 40 14.94 -3.13 3.23
C LYS A 40 15.84 -2.44 2.19
N GLU A 41 16.82 -3.16 1.66
CA GLU A 41 17.71 -2.66 0.61
C GLU A 41 16.98 -2.47 -0.73
N ARG A 42 16.23 -3.49 -1.18
CA ARG A 42 15.38 -3.41 -2.38
C ARG A 42 14.30 -2.35 -2.28
N ASP A 43 13.71 -2.17 -1.10
CA ASP A 43 12.79 -1.08 -0.80
C ASP A 43 13.48 0.28 -0.99
N SER A 44 14.71 0.44 -0.48
CA SER A 44 15.45 1.70 -0.60
C SER A 44 15.82 2.04 -2.05
N THR A 45 16.24 1.05 -2.86
CA THR A 45 16.52 1.30 -4.29
C THR A 45 15.26 1.61 -5.09
N THR A 46 14.16 0.91 -4.80
CA THR A 46 12.83 1.16 -5.40
C THR A 46 12.34 2.59 -5.08
N LEU A 47 12.46 3.00 -3.81
CA LEU A 47 12.06 4.31 -3.31
C LEU A 47 12.89 5.44 -3.93
N LYS A 48 14.23 5.27 -3.99
CA LYS A 48 15.14 6.22 -4.65
C LYS A 48 14.87 6.35 -6.15
N LYS A 49 14.53 5.27 -6.85
CA LYS A 49 14.14 5.35 -8.27
C LYS A 49 12.86 6.16 -8.44
N LEU A 50 11.82 5.92 -7.62
CA LEU A 50 10.56 6.67 -7.69
C LEU A 50 10.79 8.17 -7.41
N ILE A 51 11.54 8.52 -6.36
CA ILE A 51 11.85 9.93 -6.05
C ILE A 51 12.62 10.59 -7.19
N LYS A 52 13.62 9.91 -7.78
CA LYS A 52 14.33 10.43 -8.95
C LYS A 52 13.37 10.69 -10.11
N GLU A 53 12.54 9.70 -10.45
CA GLU A 53 11.61 9.75 -11.58
C GLU A 53 10.53 10.83 -11.41
N LEU A 54 10.10 11.13 -10.18
CA LEU A 54 9.20 12.24 -9.86
C LEU A 54 9.91 13.61 -9.88
N LYS A 55 11.20 13.67 -9.49
CA LYS A 55 12.02 14.91 -9.55
C LYS A 55 12.63 15.18 -10.93
N ASP A 56 12.56 14.25 -11.87
CA ASP A 56 13.13 14.44 -13.21
C ASP A 56 12.26 15.43 -14.01
N ASP A 57 12.80 16.62 -14.29
CA ASP A 57 12.19 17.63 -15.16
C ASP A 57 12.57 17.43 -16.64
N SER A 58 13.30 16.35 -16.98
CA SER A 58 13.63 16.00 -18.36
C SER A 58 12.37 15.59 -19.14
N ILE A 59 11.72 16.59 -19.73
CA ILE A 59 10.65 16.43 -20.72
C ILE A 59 11.05 15.35 -21.73
N ASN A 60 10.11 14.46 -22.06
CA ASN A 60 10.32 13.34 -22.97
C ASN A 60 11.11 13.79 -24.21
N GLN A 61 12.31 13.24 -24.41
CA GLN A 61 13.08 13.52 -25.62
C GLN A 61 12.34 12.94 -26.81
N GLU A 62 11.66 13.82 -27.55
CA GLU A 62 10.91 13.47 -28.75
C GLU A 62 11.90 13.05 -29.85
N LEU A 63 12.03 11.74 -30.05
CA LEU A 63 12.92 11.17 -31.05
C LEU A 63 12.41 11.48 -32.45
N THR A 64 13.00 12.50 -33.08
CA THR A 64 12.66 12.91 -34.45
C THR A 64 13.14 11.89 -35.48
N PHE A 65 12.27 10.94 -35.83
CA PHE A 65 12.50 9.97 -36.90
C PHE A 65 12.21 10.57 -38.28
N ALA A 66 12.93 10.12 -39.31
CA ALA A 66 12.70 10.55 -40.69
C ALA A 66 11.33 10.06 -41.21
N THR A 67 10.58 10.94 -41.87
CA THR A 67 9.18 10.71 -42.31
C THR A 67 9.01 9.64 -43.40
N GLN A 68 10.11 9.17 -44.00
CA GLN A 68 10.12 8.23 -45.13
C GLN A 68 11.08 7.07 -44.87
N SER A 69 10.69 6.17 -43.96
CA SER A 69 11.33 4.87 -43.74
C SER A 69 10.43 3.74 -44.26
N PRO A 70 10.95 2.73 -45.00
CA PRO A 70 10.15 1.57 -45.39
C PRO A 70 9.50 0.86 -44.20
N GLU A 71 8.33 0.26 -44.44
CA GLU A 71 7.42 -0.29 -43.41
C GLU A 71 7.97 -1.55 -42.68
N ASP A 72 9.06 -2.15 -43.18
CA ASP A 72 9.81 -3.24 -42.52
C ASP A 72 11.23 -2.83 -42.07
N SER A 73 11.57 -1.54 -42.15
CA SER A 73 12.92 -1.07 -41.81
C SER A 73 13.19 -1.07 -40.29
N TYR A 74 14.44 -1.29 -39.88
CA TYR A 74 14.83 -1.21 -38.46
C TYR A 74 14.44 0.12 -37.81
N THR A 75 14.49 1.23 -38.55
CA THR A 75 14.04 2.55 -38.07
C THR A 75 12.54 2.58 -37.79
N TYR A 76 11.72 1.99 -38.66
CA TYR A 76 10.28 1.87 -38.47
C TYR A 76 9.94 0.96 -37.28
N LEU A 77 10.54 -0.24 -37.23
CA LEU A 77 10.32 -1.19 -36.14
C LEU A 77 10.74 -0.62 -34.78
N TYR A 78 11.85 0.13 -34.72
CA TYR A 78 12.27 0.83 -33.49
C TYR A 78 11.33 1.98 -33.12
N LYS A 79 10.85 2.77 -34.09
CA LYS A 79 9.83 3.79 -33.86
C LYS A 79 8.54 3.18 -33.28
N GLU A 80 8.09 2.04 -33.79
CA GLU A 80 6.88 1.37 -33.27
C GLU A 80 7.07 0.81 -31.85
N ILE A 81 8.28 0.38 -31.48
CA ILE A 81 8.61 0.06 -30.07
C ILE A 81 8.46 1.31 -29.19
N VAL A 82 9.09 2.44 -29.57
CA VAL A 82 9.01 3.71 -28.82
C VAL A 82 7.56 4.23 -28.72
N ASN A 83 6.78 4.07 -29.79
CA ASN A 83 5.34 4.39 -29.83
C ASN A 83 4.56 3.52 -28.82
N ALA A 84 4.75 2.20 -28.84
CA ALA A 84 4.09 1.28 -27.93
C ALA A 84 4.47 1.49 -26.46
N GLU A 85 5.75 1.78 -26.18
CA GLU A 85 6.22 2.14 -24.83
C GLU A 85 5.56 3.45 -24.35
N THR A 86 5.50 4.49 -25.20
CA THR A 86 4.85 5.76 -24.89
C THR A 86 3.34 5.60 -24.63
N GLN A 87 2.66 4.73 -25.39
CA GLN A 87 1.25 4.40 -25.15
C GLN A 87 1.06 3.62 -23.84
N ASN A 88 1.95 2.68 -23.50
CA ASN A 88 1.93 1.95 -22.24
C ASN A 88 2.15 2.86 -21.01
N ASP A 89 3.09 3.80 -21.11
CA ASP A 89 3.31 4.83 -20.08
C ASP A 89 2.05 5.68 -19.91
N THR A 90 1.50 6.20 -21.01
CA THR A 90 0.25 7.00 -21.01
C THR A 90 -0.93 6.24 -20.40
N ALA A 91 -1.09 4.95 -20.73
CA ALA A 91 -2.12 4.09 -20.14
C ALA A 91 -1.90 3.87 -18.63
N SER A 92 -0.65 3.66 -18.21
CA SER A 92 -0.27 3.50 -16.79
C SER A 92 -0.54 4.77 -15.98
N GLN A 93 -0.28 5.94 -16.55
CA GLN A 93 -0.56 7.25 -15.97
C GLN A 93 -2.07 7.52 -15.88
N ASN A 94 -2.84 7.19 -16.92
CA ASN A 94 -4.31 7.27 -16.87
C ASN A 94 -4.90 6.40 -15.76
N VAL A 95 -4.35 5.18 -15.53
CA VAL A 95 -4.75 4.34 -14.38
C VAL A 95 -4.41 5.02 -13.04
N LEU A 96 -3.25 5.68 -12.91
CA LEU A 96 -2.92 6.45 -11.71
C LEU A 96 -3.89 7.62 -11.49
N ILE A 97 -4.25 8.36 -12.55
CA ILE A 97 -5.24 9.45 -12.49
C ILE A 97 -6.61 8.93 -12.02
N CYS A 98 -7.07 7.78 -12.53
CA CYS A 98 -8.33 7.17 -12.08
C CYS A 98 -8.31 6.81 -10.58
N TYR A 99 -7.20 6.26 -10.07
CA TYR A 99 -7.06 6.00 -8.63
C TYR A 99 -6.95 7.29 -7.80
N PHE A 100 -6.29 8.33 -8.32
CA PHE A 100 -6.21 9.65 -7.68
C PHE A 100 -7.61 10.29 -7.53
N GLN A 101 -8.41 10.31 -8.60
CA GLN A 101 -9.77 10.88 -8.54
C GLN A 101 -10.70 10.08 -7.62
N PHE A 102 -10.58 8.75 -7.59
CA PHE A 102 -11.34 7.92 -6.64
C PHE A 102 -10.90 8.17 -5.19
N GLY A 103 -9.59 8.28 -4.93
CA GLY A 103 -9.03 8.58 -3.61
C GLY A 103 -9.42 9.98 -3.12
N LYS A 104 -9.39 10.98 -4.01
CA LYS A 104 -9.93 12.32 -3.75
C LYS A 104 -11.40 12.25 -3.34
N LYS A 105 -12.22 11.48 -4.06
CA LYS A 105 -13.64 11.35 -3.73
C LYS A 105 -13.88 10.67 -2.38
N ILE A 106 -13.01 9.73 -2.00
CA ILE A 106 -13.00 9.12 -0.68
C ILE A 106 -12.66 10.17 0.40
N SER A 107 -11.66 11.02 0.20
CA SER A 107 -11.32 12.12 1.13
C SER A 107 -12.47 13.10 1.29
N GLU A 108 -13.03 13.63 0.19
CA GLU A 108 -14.18 14.55 0.21
C GLU A 108 -15.34 14.04 1.07
N ARG A 109 -15.63 12.73 1.02
CA ARG A 109 -16.71 12.11 1.82
C ARG A 109 -16.30 11.85 3.27
N LEU A 110 -15.04 11.55 3.55
CA LEU A 110 -14.52 11.51 4.93
C LEU A 110 -14.61 12.88 5.58
N ASP A 111 -14.16 13.93 4.88
CA ASP A 111 -14.17 15.31 5.35
C ASP A 111 -15.59 15.84 5.56
N TYR A 112 -16.53 15.52 4.66
CA TYR A 112 -17.96 15.75 4.87
C TYR A 112 -18.45 15.16 6.21
N TYR A 113 -18.15 13.89 6.47
CA TYR A 113 -18.62 13.22 7.69
C TYR A 113 -17.93 13.70 8.97
N LYS A 114 -16.63 14.02 8.92
CA LYS A 114 -15.89 14.59 10.07
C LYS A 114 -16.29 16.04 10.33
N ASN A 115 -16.29 16.87 9.30
CA ASN A 115 -16.32 18.32 9.44
C ASN A 115 -17.74 18.91 9.42
N GLU A 116 -18.66 18.38 8.59
CA GLU A 116 -20.06 18.82 8.59
C GLU A 116 -20.92 18.00 9.56
N LYS A 117 -20.81 16.67 9.53
CA LYS A 117 -21.64 15.78 10.39
C LYS A 117 -21.07 15.55 11.79
N LYS A 118 -19.86 16.05 12.08
CA LYS A 118 -19.17 15.91 13.38
C LYS A 118 -19.05 14.46 13.86
N TYR A 119 -18.95 13.51 12.93
CA TYR A 119 -18.74 12.10 13.25
C TYR A 119 -17.28 11.84 13.67
N ARG A 120 -17.09 11.02 14.71
CA ARG A 120 -15.75 10.49 15.08
C ARG A 120 -15.17 9.69 13.92
N ASP A 121 -13.84 9.65 13.77
CA ASP A 121 -13.15 9.06 12.61
C ASP A 121 -13.66 7.66 12.23
N ARG A 122 -13.80 6.75 13.21
CA ARG A 122 -14.33 5.39 12.97
C ARG A 122 -15.76 5.39 12.39
N MET A 123 -16.60 6.34 12.78
CA MET A 123 -17.96 6.48 12.26
C MET A 123 -17.98 7.12 10.86
N ALA A 124 -17.13 8.12 10.61
CA ALA A 124 -16.95 8.69 9.27
C ALA A 124 -16.41 7.63 8.28
N GLN A 125 -15.39 6.88 8.69
CA GLN A 125 -14.82 5.77 7.93
C GLN A 125 -15.87 4.69 7.62
N ASN A 126 -16.59 4.19 8.63
CA ASN A 126 -17.66 3.20 8.44
C ASN A 126 -18.77 3.70 7.48
N LYS A 127 -19.06 5.01 7.47
CA LYS A 127 -20.04 5.60 6.54
C LYS A 127 -19.54 5.59 5.11
N VAL A 128 -18.29 6.02 4.87
CA VAL A 128 -17.67 6.00 3.54
C VAL A 128 -17.50 4.57 3.02
N ASP A 129 -17.02 3.63 3.84
CA ASP A 129 -16.89 2.22 3.44
C ASP A 129 -18.25 1.58 3.08
N LYS A 130 -19.32 2.01 3.77
CA LYS A 130 -20.70 1.62 3.43
C LYS A 130 -21.13 2.23 2.09
N GLU A 131 -20.92 3.53 1.85
CA GLU A 131 -21.25 4.15 0.57
C GLU A 131 -20.53 3.50 -0.62
N ILE A 132 -19.23 3.19 -0.49
CA ILE A 132 -18.47 2.51 -1.55
C ILE A 132 -19.02 1.09 -1.77
N LYS A 133 -19.55 0.41 -0.74
CA LYS A 133 -20.24 -0.89 -0.91
C LYS A 133 -21.62 -0.75 -1.57
N GLU A 134 -22.34 0.35 -1.36
CA GLU A 134 -23.66 0.59 -1.96
C GLU A 134 -23.59 1.18 -3.40
N GLN A 135 -22.45 1.72 -3.82
CA GLN A 135 -22.27 2.36 -5.14
C GLN A 135 -21.41 1.57 -6.13
N LEU A 136 -20.73 0.50 -5.70
CA LEU A 136 -20.01 -0.41 -6.58
C LEU A 136 -20.85 -1.66 -6.94
N PRO A 137 -20.56 -2.33 -8.07
CA PRO A 137 -21.26 -3.56 -8.45
C PRO A 137 -21.12 -4.66 -7.39
N GLU A 138 -22.19 -5.42 -7.17
CA GLU A 138 -22.28 -6.42 -6.08
C GLU A 138 -21.28 -7.59 -6.27
N GLU A 139 -20.86 -7.84 -7.51
CA GLU A 139 -19.83 -8.82 -7.87
C GLU A 139 -18.43 -8.42 -7.32
N VAL A 140 -18.22 -7.15 -6.96
CA VAL A 140 -16.95 -6.66 -6.40
C VAL A 140 -16.85 -7.03 -4.92
N ASN A 141 -16.35 -8.24 -4.67
CA ASN A 141 -16.14 -8.77 -3.32
C ASN A 141 -15.36 -7.81 -2.40
N ASP A 142 -15.65 -7.92 -1.10
CA ASP A 142 -15.15 -7.01 -0.06
C ASP A 142 -13.61 -6.90 0.00
N THR A 143 -12.88 -7.96 -0.37
CA THR A 143 -11.41 -7.94 -0.42
C THR A 143 -10.88 -7.15 -1.62
N THR A 144 -11.52 -7.25 -2.79
CA THR A 144 -11.17 -6.46 -3.98
C THR A 144 -11.46 -4.98 -3.74
N ARG A 145 -12.65 -4.66 -3.21
CA ARG A 145 -13.05 -3.28 -2.88
C ARG A 145 -12.10 -2.63 -1.87
N TRP A 146 -11.72 -3.35 -0.81
CA TRP A 146 -10.73 -2.87 0.16
C TRP A 146 -9.37 -2.59 -0.49
N LYS A 147 -8.84 -3.51 -1.31
CA LYS A 147 -7.56 -3.34 -2.03
C LYS A 147 -7.58 -2.14 -3.00
N GLN A 148 -8.69 -1.88 -3.67
CA GLN A 148 -8.86 -0.72 -4.54
C GLN A 148 -8.95 0.59 -3.74
N THR A 149 -9.68 0.59 -2.63
CA THR A 149 -9.85 1.75 -1.73
C THR A 149 -8.53 2.15 -1.07
N GLU A 150 -7.76 1.19 -0.54
CA GLU A 150 -6.44 1.44 0.07
C GLU A 150 -5.42 1.95 -0.98
N ARG A 151 -5.46 1.42 -2.20
CA ARG A 151 -4.65 1.92 -3.32
C ARG A 151 -5.03 3.35 -3.71
N ALA A 152 -6.33 3.64 -3.79
CA ALA A 152 -6.83 4.97 -4.14
C ALA A 152 -6.38 6.02 -3.12
N ARG A 153 -6.46 5.71 -1.81
CA ARG A 153 -5.97 6.57 -0.72
C ARG A 153 -4.48 6.87 -0.86
N LYS A 154 -3.61 5.86 -0.94
CA LYS A 154 -2.15 6.06 -1.07
C LYS A 154 -1.74 6.86 -2.31
N ILE A 155 -2.47 6.70 -3.42
CA ILE A 155 -2.22 7.46 -4.66
C ILE A 155 -2.73 8.89 -4.52
N TYR A 156 -3.89 9.10 -3.90
CA TYR A 156 -4.39 10.43 -3.60
C TYR A 156 -3.44 11.19 -2.65
N ASP A 157 -3.16 10.65 -1.47
CA ASP A 157 -2.36 11.32 -0.44
C ASP A 157 -0.95 11.66 -0.96
N LEU A 158 -0.32 10.76 -1.75
CA LEU A 158 0.97 11.03 -2.41
C LEU A 158 0.89 12.19 -3.40
N PHE A 159 0.00 12.12 -4.40
CA PHE A 159 -0.04 13.09 -5.51
C PHE A 159 -0.85 14.36 -5.19
N PHE A 160 -1.58 14.39 -4.08
CA PHE A 160 -2.17 15.60 -3.53
C PHE A 160 -1.09 16.52 -2.96
N GLU A 161 -0.13 15.94 -2.22
CA GLU A 161 0.97 16.67 -1.59
C GLU A 161 2.08 17.07 -2.58
N ILE A 162 2.56 16.14 -3.43
CA ILE A 162 3.70 16.44 -4.35
C ILE A 162 3.29 17.12 -5.67
N GLY A 163 1.98 17.23 -5.93
CA GLY A 163 1.42 17.73 -7.18
C GLY A 163 0.92 16.63 -8.13
N VAL A 164 -0.28 16.83 -8.68
CA VAL A 164 -0.93 15.89 -9.61
C VAL A 164 -0.23 15.83 -10.97
N ASP A 165 0.52 16.88 -11.33
CA ASP A 165 1.39 16.91 -12.51
C ASP A 165 2.48 15.84 -12.45
N LYS A 166 2.95 15.47 -11.24
CA LYS A 166 3.99 14.44 -11.07
C LYS A 166 3.53 13.06 -11.53
N ILE A 167 2.21 12.81 -11.67
CA ILE A 167 1.71 11.56 -12.26
C ILE A 167 2.21 11.40 -13.71
N GLN A 168 2.32 12.49 -14.49
CA GLN A 168 2.78 12.46 -15.88
C GLN A 168 4.27 12.09 -16.04
N ARG A 169 5.03 12.08 -14.94
CA ARG A 169 6.44 11.70 -14.89
C ARG A 169 6.65 10.21 -14.63
N VAL A 170 5.61 9.51 -14.16
CA VAL A 170 5.70 8.11 -13.77
C VAL A 170 5.60 7.19 -14.98
N LYS A 171 6.63 6.36 -15.18
CA LYS A 171 6.73 5.36 -16.25
C LYS A 171 6.88 3.96 -15.66
N SER A 172 7.84 3.83 -14.75
CA SER A 172 8.28 2.57 -14.14
C SER A 172 7.37 2.04 -13.03
N PHE A 173 6.39 2.82 -12.57
CA PHE A 173 5.62 2.52 -11.35
C PHE A 173 4.11 2.48 -11.59
N SER A 174 3.59 1.27 -11.79
CA SER A 174 2.14 1.05 -11.80
C SER A 174 1.47 1.43 -10.47
N ALA A 175 0.17 1.72 -10.52
CA ALA A 175 -0.68 1.91 -9.34
C ALA A 175 -0.63 0.71 -8.35
N LEU A 176 -0.39 -0.51 -8.85
CA LEU A 176 -0.13 -1.70 -8.02
C LEU A 176 1.21 -1.60 -7.29
N THR A 177 2.27 -1.13 -7.96
CA THR A 177 3.59 -0.94 -7.36
C THR A 177 3.55 0.11 -6.25
N ILE A 178 2.94 1.28 -6.49
CA ILE A 178 2.79 2.33 -5.48
C ILE A 178 1.97 1.84 -4.28
N SER A 179 0.87 1.08 -4.50
CA SER A 179 0.05 0.56 -3.39
C SER A 179 0.77 -0.42 -2.43
N LYS A 180 1.93 -0.96 -2.82
CA LYS A 180 2.79 -1.83 -1.98
C LYS A 180 3.73 -1.04 -1.07
N LEU A 181 3.86 0.27 -1.26
CA LEU A 181 4.54 1.14 -0.30
C LEU A 181 3.75 1.14 1.01
N SER A 182 4.45 1.17 2.15
CA SER A 182 3.85 1.42 3.45
C SER A 182 3.64 2.92 3.64
N TRP A 183 2.80 3.32 4.58
CA TRP A 183 2.46 4.74 4.78
C TRP A 183 3.70 5.58 5.09
N GLU A 184 4.62 5.09 5.92
CA GLU A 184 5.88 5.77 6.24
C GLU A 184 6.81 5.95 5.03
N LYS A 185 6.63 5.17 3.95
CA LYS A 185 7.33 5.35 2.67
C LYS A 185 6.65 6.38 1.77
N ILE A 186 5.33 6.56 1.88
CA ILE A 186 4.61 7.64 1.21
C ILE A 186 5.01 8.97 1.84
N ASP A 187 4.95 9.05 3.18
CA ASP A 187 5.36 10.22 3.97
C ASP A 187 6.79 10.64 3.61
N TYR A 188 7.74 9.69 3.59
CA TYR A 188 9.12 9.96 3.20
C TYR A 188 9.29 10.47 1.75
N ILE A 189 8.45 10.03 0.80
CA ILE A 189 8.47 10.62 -0.55
C ILE A 189 7.98 12.06 -0.47
N VAL A 190 6.83 12.30 0.17
CA VAL A 190 6.21 13.62 0.31
C VAL A 190 7.18 14.62 0.95
N ASP A 191 7.80 14.26 2.08
CA ASP A 191 8.77 15.12 2.76
C ASP A 191 9.98 15.45 1.87
N SER A 192 10.43 14.52 1.02
CA SER A 192 11.52 14.78 0.06
C SER A 192 11.16 15.79 -1.05
N PHE A 193 9.92 16.26 -1.13
CA PHE A 193 9.47 17.37 -2.00
C PHE A 193 9.17 18.66 -1.23
N ARG A 194 9.37 18.68 0.09
CA ARG A 194 9.24 19.87 0.96
C ARG A 194 10.59 20.57 1.22
N ASP A 195 11.70 19.90 0.86
CA ASP A 195 13.08 20.41 0.78
C ASP A 195 13.41 21.04 -0.60
#